data_AF-A0AAV0W3N8-F1
#
_entry.id   AF-A0AAV0W3N8-F1
#
_cell.length_a   1.000
_cell.length_b   1.000
_cell.length_c   1.000
_cell.angle_alpha   90.00
_cell.angle_beta   90.00
_cell.angle_gamma   90.00
#
_symmetry.space_group_name_H-M   'P 1'
#
loop_
_entity.id
_entity.type
_entity.pdbx_description
1 polymer ?
#
loop_
_entity_poly.entity_id
_entity_poly.type
_entity_poly.pdbx_seq_one_letter_code
_entity_poly.pdbx_strand_id
1 'polypeptide(L)'
;MYSLPSLVKTAYYACNKAERNEFDLAETPDVDLRYCCESLFEFLKVNKNLDEGDGRQTMYNRSQFAVVDKKFKYVCEEAALQGHIHCLKLAHEMGLPWNDMTCNNAALNGHLKCLKYAVMHGCPKSFKACSNAALNGHLKCLKYLRRARCPWNQATCSNAALNGHLDCLMYARKHRCRWNHATCSNAALNGHLDCLMYARKNHCPWDMDTWSSAASNGHQACLAYASENWCPRPSSDPPP
;
A
#
# COMPACT_ATOMS: atom_id res chain seq x y z
N MET A 1 -10.88 5.82 -25.98
CA MET A 1 -11.67 7.03 -25.67
C MET A 1 -11.45 7.33 -24.19
N TYR A 2 -10.64 8.35 -23.89
CA TYR A 2 -10.09 8.60 -22.55
C TYR A 2 -11.18 9.08 -21.59
N SER A 3 -11.21 8.56 -20.36
CA SER A 3 -11.97 9.17 -19.26
C SER A 3 -11.18 10.41 -18.81
N LEU A 4 -11.34 11.52 -19.52
CA LEU A 4 -10.72 12.80 -19.19
C LEU A 4 -11.07 13.19 -17.73
N PRO A 5 -10.11 13.74 -16.95
CA PRO A 5 -10.42 14.44 -15.71
C PRO A 5 -11.49 15.50 -15.98
N SER A 6 -12.24 15.92 -14.95
CA SER A 6 -13.27 16.96 -15.13
C SER A 6 -12.73 18.16 -15.92
N LEU A 7 -13.58 18.77 -16.74
CA LEU A 7 -13.24 19.96 -17.56
C LEU A 7 -12.58 21.07 -16.72
N VAL A 8 -13.00 21.23 -15.46
CA VAL A 8 -12.41 22.18 -14.50
C VAL A 8 -10.97 21.81 -14.15
N LYS A 9 -10.70 20.53 -13.87
CA LYS A 9 -9.34 20.04 -13.62
C LYS A 9 -8.46 20.26 -14.84
N THR A 10 -8.93 19.87 -16.03
CA THR A 10 -8.17 20.05 -17.28
C THR A 10 -7.94 21.51 -17.67
N ALA A 11 -8.88 22.42 -17.39
CA ALA A 11 -8.72 23.86 -17.63
C ALA A 11 -7.66 24.49 -16.72
N TYR A 12 -7.68 24.23 -15.40
CA TYR A 12 -6.61 24.64 -14.48
C TYR A 12 -5.22 24.12 -14.93
N TYR A 13 -5.18 22.95 -15.56
CA TYR A 13 -3.94 22.31 -16.03
C TYR A 13 -3.39 22.84 -17.36
N ALA A 14 -4.19 23.57 -18.16
CA ALA A 14 -3.70 24.27 -19.35
C ALA A 14 -2.99 25.59 -19.00
N CYS A 15 -3.16 26.07 -17.76
CA CYS A 15 -2.73 27.38 -17.32
C CYS A 15 -1.30 27.43 -16.75
N ASN A 16 -0.61 28.54 -17.01
CA ASN A 16 0.69 28.89 -16.41
C ASN A 16 0.54 29.35 -14.94
N LYS A 17 1.66 29.59 -14.24
CA LYS A 17 1.63 29.91 -12.80
C LYS A 17 0.84 31.19 -12.46
N ALA A 18 0.82 32.18 -13.35
CA ALA A 18 0.06 33.41 -13.15
C ALA A 18 -1.45 33.18 -13.35
N GLU A 19 -1.82 32.42 -14.39
CA GLU A 19 -3.20 32.06 -14.69
C GLU A 19 -3.84 31.14 -13.64
N ARG A 20 -3.03 30.30 -12.97
CA ARG A 20 -3.51 29.50 -11.83
C ARG A 20 -3.88 30.32 -10.61
N ASN A 21 -3.12 31.38 -10.32
CA ASN A 21 -3.46 32.28 -9.21
C ASN A 21 -4.85 32.91 -9.42
N GLU A 22 -5.28 33.16 -10.67
CA GLU A 22 -6.64 33.65 -10.94
C GLU A 22 -7.71 32.59 -10.63
N PHE A 23 -7.43 31.31 -10.89
CA PHE A 23 -8.31 30.20 -10.49
C PHE A 23 -8.35 30.00 -8.97
N ASP A 24 -7.19 30.08 -8.30
CA ASP A 24 -7.07 29.94 -6.84
C ASP A 24 -7.79 31.08 -6.08
N LEU A 25 -7.96 32.23 -6.74
CA LEU A 25 -8.73 33.38 -6.26
C LEU A 25 -10.22 33.34 -6.66
N ALA A 26 -10.60 32.48 -7.59
CA ALA A 26 -11.99 32.30 -7.99
C ALA A 26 -12.76 31.51 -6.93
N GLU A 27 -14.06 31.79 -6.75
CA GLU A 27 -14.97 31.00 -5.89
C GLU A 27 -15.27 29.61 -6.47
N THR A 28 -14.22 28.87 -6.81
CA THR A 28 -14.29 27.49 -7.27
C THR A 28 -13.84 26.55 -6.16
N PRO A 29 -14.31 25.28 -6.14
CA PRO A 29 -13.89 24.33 -5.13
C PRO A 29 -12.38 24.14 -5.16
N ASP A 30 -11.72 24.34 -4.01
CA ASP A 30 -10.28 24.10 -3.86
C ASP A 30 -9.92 22.67 -4.29
N VAL A 31 -8.93 22.55 -5.18
CA VAL A 31 -8.46 21.27 -5.70
C VAL A 31 -7.12 20.97 -5.02
N ASP A 32 -7.14 20.15 -3.98
CA ASP A 32 -5.92 19.67 -3.30
C ASP A 32 -5.03 18.85 -4.27
N LEU A 33 -4.05 19.52 -4.88
CA LEU A 33 -3.09 18.92 -5.79
C LEU A 33 -1.94 18.30 -5.01
N ARG A 34 -1.75 16.99 -5.18
CA ARG A 34 -0.62 16.25 -4.62
C ARG A 34 0.51 16.10 -5.65
N TYR A 35 1.68 15.67 -5.18
CA TYR A 35 2.87 15.49 -6.01
C TYR A 35 2.64 14.65 -7.27
N CYS A 36 1.81 13.61 -7.20
CA CYS A 36 1.45 12.82 -8.38
C CYS A 36 0.71 13.64 -9.45
N CYS A 37 -0.10 14.62 -9.05
CA CYS A 37 -0.79 15.54 -9.94
C CYS A 37 0.23 16.49 -10.58
N GLU A 38 1.04 17.18 -9.77
CA GLU A 38 2.07 18.10 -10.23
C GLU A 38 3.03 17.46 -11.22
N SER A 39 3.51 16.26 -10.90
CA SER A 39 4.42 15.49 -11.76
C SER A 39 3.78 15.12 -13.09
N LEU A 40 2.48 14.76 -13.11
CA LEU A 40 1.77 14.51 -14.36
C LEU A 40 1.63 15.79 -15.20
N PHE A 41 1.41 16.95 -14.57
CA PHE A 41 1.32 18.21 -15.32
C PHE A 41 2.65 18.62 -15.92
N GLU A 42 3.73 18.49 -15.17
CA GLU A 42 5.06 18.77 -15.69
C GLU A 42 5.40 17.84 -16.86
N PHE A 43 5.03 16.56 -16.78
CA PHE A 43 5.20 15.64 -17.90
C PHE A 43 4.36 16.03 -19.14
N LEU A 44 3.10 16.42 -18.95
CA LEU A 44 2.24 16.87 -20.06
C LEU A 44 2.78 18.14 -20.73
N LYS A 45 3.29 19.11 -19.97
CA LYS A 45 3.91 20.33 -20.50
C LYS A 45 5.14 20.00 -21.35
N VAL A 46 6.01 19.12 -20.85
CA VAL A 46 7.21 18.68 -21.59
C VAL A 46 6.82 18.04 -22.91
N ASN A 47 5.79 17.17 -22.95
CA ASN A 47 5.33 16.55 -24.19
C ASN A 47 4.74 17.56 -25.19
N LYS A 48 3.93 18.52 -24.72
CA LYS A 48 3.34 19.54 -25.61
C LYS A 48 4.42 20.33 -26.37
N ASN A 49 5.51 20.70 -25.68
CA ASN A 49 6.59 21.47 -26.29
C ASN A 49 7.42 20.68 -27.31
N LEU A 50 7.34 19.35 -27.32
CA LEU A 50 7.99 18.51 -28.33
C LEU A 50 7.19 18.43 -29.64
N ASP A 51 5.86 18.56 -29.55
CA ASP A 51 4.95 18.45 -30.70
C ASP A 51 4.88 19.74 -31.55
N GLU A 52 5.33 20.89 -31.04
CA GLU A 52 5.30 22.18 -31.74
C GLU A 52 6.44 22.33 -32.79
N GLY A 53 7.34 21.35 -32.91
CA GLY A 53 8.57 21.44 -33.72
C GLY A 53 8.65 20.59 -35.01
N ASP A 54 7.80 19.58 -35.23
CA ASP A 54 7.84 18.78 -36.46
C ASP A 54 6.47 18.22 -36.83
N GLY A 55 6.03 18.51 -38.05
CA GLY A 55 4.76 18.04 -38.57
C GLY A 55 4.81 16.53 -38.80
N ARG A 56 3.93 15.80 -38.10
CA ARG A 56 3.59 14.38 -38.32
C ARG A 56 4.58 13.36 -37.75
N GLN A 57 4.81 13.34 -36.43
CA GLN A 57 5.29 12.12 -35.77
C GLN A 57 4.12 11.31 -35.19
N THR A 58 3.50 10.53 -36.07
CA THR A 58 2.57 9.45 -35.68
C THR A 58 3.30 8.34 -34.92
N MET A 59 2.75 7.95 -33.76
CA MET A 59 2.69 6.58 -33.22
C MET A 59 3.96 5.77 -32.90
N TYR A 60 5.18 6.29 -33.06
CA TYR A 60 6.42 5.48 -32.87
C TYR A 60 7.44 5.97 -31.85
N ASN A 61 7.07 6.87 -30.92
CA ASN A 61 8.04 7.38 -29.93
C ASN A 61 7.97 6.76 -28.54
N ARG A 62 7.43 5.53 -28.41
CA ARG A 62 7.57 4.72 -27.17
C ARG A 62 9.04 4.53 -26.74
N SER A 63 9.98 4.64 -27.68
CA SER A 63 11.41 4.42 -27.49
C SER A 63 12.24 5.68 -27.15
N GLN A 64 11.74 6.91 -27.31
CA GLN A 64 12.44 8.11 -26.79
C GLN A 64 12.17 8.38 -25.31
N PHE A 65 11.13 7.77 -24.72
CA PHE A 65 10.87 7.81 -23.27
C PHE A 65 11.83 6.95 -22.43
N ALA A 66 12.87 6.37 -23.05
CA ALA A 66 13.91 5.60 -22.37
C ALA A 66 14.75 6.44 -21.38
N VAL A 67 14.65 7.77 -21.44
CA VAL A 67 15.11 8.66 -20.36
C VAL A 67 13.90 9.11 -19.57
N VAL A 68 13.33 8.19 -18.77
CA VAL A 68 12.43 8.60 -17.69
C VAL A 68 13.27 9.49 -16.80
N ASP A 69 13.12 10.81 -16.93
CA ASP A 69 13.62 11.76 -15.95
C ASP A 69 13.29 11.17 -14.58
N LYS A 70 14.30 11.05 -13.70
CA LYS A 70 14.16 10.47 -12.36
C LYS A 70 12.94 11.07 -11.63
N LYS A 71 12.55 12.29 -11.98
CA LYS A 71 11.34 12.99 -11.53
C LYS A 71 10.04 12.21 -11.75
N PHE A 72 9.85 11.50 -12.87
CA PHE A 72 8.56 10.85 -13.19
C PHE A 72 8.48 9.37 -12.81
N LYS A 73 9.58 8.81 -12.31
CA LYS A 73 9.69 7.38 -11.98
C LYS A 73 8.66 6.90 -10.97
N TYR A 74 8.27 7.76 -10.02
CA TYR A 74 7.45 7.39 -8.86
C TYR A 74 5.98 7.84 -8.95
N VAL A 75 5.55 8.39 -10.09
CA VAL A 75 4.21 8.97 -10.24
C VAL A 75 3.11 7.95 -9.99
N CYS A 76 3.24 6.73 -10.53
CA CYS A 76 2.30 5.65 -10.30
C CYS A 76 2.26 5.21 -8.83
N GLU A 77 3.43 5.13 -8.19
CA GLU A 77 3.57 4.73 -6.79
C GLU A 77 2.91 5.75 -5.85
N GLU A 78 3.09 7.04 -6.12
CA GLU A 78 2.49 8.13 -5.34
C GLU A 78 0.97 8.23 -5.58
N ALA A 79 0.53 8.13 -6.83
CA ALA A 79 -0.91 8.12 -7.14
C ALA A 79 -1.62 6.93 -6.46
N ALA A 80 -0.94 5.77 -6.37
CA ALA A 80 -1.44 4.62 -5.64
C ALA A 80 -1.43 4.84 -4.13
N LEU A 81 -0.39 5.49 -3.58
CA LEU A 81 -0.27 5.82 -2.16
C LEU A 81 -1.38 6.76 -1.69
N GLN A 82 -1.72 7.78 -2.48
CA GLN A 82 -2.76 8.78 -2.17
C GLN A 82 -4.17 8.36 -2.64
N GLY A 83 -4.31 7.19 -3.27
CA GLY A 83 -5.61 6.70 -3.75
C GLY A 83 -6.18 7.45 -4.95
N HIS A 84 -5.34 8.19 -5.66
CA HIS A 84 -5.70 9.01 -6.81
C HIS A 84 -5.82 8.15 -8.07
N ILE A 85 -6.94 7.43 -8.19
CA ILE A 85 -7.18 6.48 -9.30
C ILE A 85 -7.07 7.12 -10.68
N HIS A 86 -7.52 8.36 -10.86
CA HIS A 86 -7.45 9.04 -12.16
C HIS A 86 -6.01 9.37 -12.54
N CYS A 87 -5.19 9.81 -11.59
CA CYS A 87 -3.76 10.04 -11.80
C CYS A 87 -3.05 8.74 -12.16
N LEU A 88 -3.34 7.65 -11.44
CA LEU A 88 -2.74 6.34 -11.71
C LEU A 88 -3.13 5.81 -13.10
N LYS A 89 -4.39 5.96 -13.51
CA LYS A 89 -4.87 5.57 -14.84
C LYS A 89 -4.15 6.34 -15.93
N LEU A 90 -4.12 7.67 -15.80
CA LEU A 90 -3.50 8.57 -16.75
C LEU A 90 -1.99 8.29 -16.86
N ALA A 91 -1.29 8.16 -15.73
CA ALA A 91 0.13 7.84 -15.69
C ALA A 91 0.45 6.53 -16.45
N HIS A 92 -0.34 5.48 -16.19
CA HIS A 92 -0.20 4.20 -16.88
C HIS A 92 -0.47 4.30 -18.38
N GLU A 93 -1.55 4.99 -18.78
CA GLU A 93 -1.90 5.18 -20.20
C GLU A 93 -0.84 5.98 -20.97
N MET A 94 -0.13 6.88 -20.28
CA MET A 94 0.98 7.65 -20.82
C MET A 94 2.30 6.87 -20.88
N GLY A 95 2.31 5.61 -20.42
CA GLY A 95 3.48 4.75 -20.45
C GLY A 95 4.50 5.02 -19.34
N LEU A 96 4.12 5.76 -18.29
CA LEU A 96 4.99 5.92 -17.13
C LEU A 96 5.20 4.56 -16.44
N PRO A 97 6.43 4.27 -16.00
CA PRO A 97 6.73 2.98 -15.40
C PRO A 97 5.98 2.80 -14.09
N TRP A 98 5.68 1.53 -13.78
CA TRP A 98 5.25 1.10 -12.47
C TRP A 98 5.98 -0.17 -12.05
N ASN A 99 5.99 -0.44 -10.75
CA ASN A 99 6.56 -1.64 -10.17
C ASN A 99 5.65 -2.13 -9.02
N ASP A 100 6.09 -3.13 -8.28
CA ASP A 100 5.31 -3.71 -7.18
C ASP A 100 4.98 -2.71 -6.06
N MET A 101 5.74 -1.62 -5.89
CA MET A 101 5.43 -0.56 -4.94
C MET A 101 4.09 0.12 -5.22
N THR A 102 3.65 0.17 -6.48
CA THR A 102 2.33 0.69 -6.83
C THR A 102 1.23 -0.15 -6.16
N CYS A 103 1.32 -1.48 -6.23
CA CYS A 103 0.40 -2.36 -5.50
C CYS A 103 0.60 -2.29 -3.98
N ASN A 104 1.85 -2.22 -3.51
CA ASN A 104 2.17 -2.21 -2.08
C ASN A 104 1.61 -0.96 -1.39
N ASN A 105 1.73 0.22 -2.01
CA ASN A 105 1.23 1.50 -1.48
C ASN A 105 -0.30 1.57 -1.50
N ALA A 106 -0.94 1.17 -2.61
CA ALA A 106 -2.40 1.10 -2.66
C ALA A 106 -2.97 0.11 -1.63
N ALA A 107 -2.28 -1.00 -1.37
CA ALA A 107 -2.67 -1.97 -0.35
C ALA A 107 -2.42 -1.43 1.07
N LEU A 108 -1.32 -0.70 1.29
CA LEU A 108 -0.95 -0.08 2.56
C LEU A 108 -2.02 0.91 3.05
N ASN A 109 -2.55 1.77 2.16
CA ASN A 109 -3.56 2.79 2.50
C ASN A 109 -5.00 2.38 2.14
N GLY A 110 -5.22 1.10 1.80
CA GLY A 110 -6.58 0.58 1.62
C GLY A 110 -7.29 1.07 0.35
N HIS A 111 -6.55 1.63 -0.61
CA HIS A 111 -7.07 2.17 -1.87
C HIS A 111 -7.40 1.07 -2.88
N LEU A 112 -8.47 0.32 -2.59
CA LEU A 112 -8.91 -0.84 -3.36
C LEU A 112 -9.11 -0.54 -4.86
N LYS A 113 -9.56 0.66 -5.23
CA LYS A 113 -9.75 1.05 -6.64
C LYS A 113 -8.42 1.10 -7.39
N CYS A 114 -7.41 1.76 -6.82
CA CYS A 114 -6.04 1.79 -7.37
C CYS A 114 -5.45 0.38 -7.44
N LEU A 115 -5.61 -0.39 -6.36
CA LEU A 115 -5.10 -1.76 -6.28
C LEU A 115 -5.70 -2.66 -7.36
N LYS A 116 -7.02 -2.59 -7.56
CA LYS A 116 -7.72 -3.34 -8.62
C LYS A 116 -7.19 -2.98 -9.99
N TYR A 117 -7.06 -1.68 -10.26
CA TYR A 117 -6.58 -1.21 -11.56
C TYR A 117 -5.16 -1.70 -11.83
N ALA A 118 -4.22 -1.47 -10.91
CA ALA A 118 -2.82 -1.88 -11.07
C ALA A 118 -2.71 -3.40 -11.33
N VAL A 119 -3.40 -4.22 -10.53
CA VAL A 119 -3.35 -5.69 -10.67
C VAL A 119 -3.97 -6.17 -12.00
N MET A 120 -5.08 -5.60 -12.45
CA MET A 120 -5.73 -5.99 -13.71
C MET A 120 -4.89 -5.66 -14.94
N HIS A 121 -4.09 -4.59 -14.87
CA HIS A 121 -3.24 -4.14 -15.97
C HIS A 121 -1.80 -4.67 -15.90
N GLY A 122 -1.54 -5.69 -15.06
CA GLY A 122 -0.26 -6.39 -15.05
C GLY A 122 0.84 -5.74 -14.21
N CYS A 123 0.50 -4.84 -13.29
CA CYS A 123 1.46 -4.36 -12.30
C CYS A 123 2.06 -5.54 -11.53
N PRO A 124 3.40 -5.60 -11.35
CA PRO A 124 4.04 -6.65 -10.57
C PRO A 124 3.43 -6.79 -9.17
N LYS A 125 3.29 -8.03 -8.70
CA LYS A 125 2.69 -8.37 -7.41
C LYS A 125 3.76 -8.87 -6.47
N SER A 126 3.77 -8.35 -5.24
CA SER A 126 4.70 -8.77 -4.17
C SER A 126 3.93 -9.23 -2.95
N PHE A 127 4.57 -10.06 -2.10
CA PHE A 127 3.99 -10.47 -0.83
C PHE A 127 3.75 -9.28 0.11
N LYS A 128 4.51 -8.19 -0.10
CA LYS A 128 4.39 -6.93 0.64
C LYS A 128 2.99 -6.31 0.53
N ALA A 129 2.32 -6.43 -0.62
CA ALA A 129 0.95 -5.94 -0.76
C ALA A 129 -0.01 -6.62 0.23
N CYS A 130 0.10 -7.94 0.41
CA CYS A 130 -0.73 -8.67 1.38
C CYS A 130 -0.36 -8.30 2.82
N SER A 131 0.93 -8.22 3.15
CA SER A 131 1.37 -7.87 4.51
C SER A 131 1.05 -6.43 4.88
N ASN A 132 1.10 -5.48 3.93
CA ASN A 132 0.72 -4.09 4.14
C ASN A 132 -0.80 -3.94 4.33
N ALA A 133 -1.60 -4.62 3.51
CA ALA A 133 -3.05 -4.64 3.71
C ALA A 133 -3.44 -5.24 5.07
N ALA A 134 -2.74 -6.30 5.50
CA ALA A 134 -2.94 -6.91 6.80
C ALA A 134 -2.48 -6.01 7.96
N LEU A 135 -1.33 -5.33 7.79
CA LEU A 135 -0.77 -4.38 8.76
C LEU A 135 -1.74 -3.25 9.11
N ASN A 136 -2.48 -2.72 8.13
CA ASN A 136 -3.42 -1.61 8.33
C ASN A 136 -4.90 -2.03 8.33
N GLY A 137 -5.19 -3.31 8.49
CA GLY A 137 -6.57 -3.78 8.68
C GLY A 137 -7.44 -3.67 7.42
N HIS A 138 -6.84 -3.55 6.25
CA HIS A 138 -7.54 -3.40 4.98
C HIS A 138 -8.01 -4.75 4.41
N LEU A 139 -8.93 -5.42 5.12
CA LEU A 139 -9.44 -6.75 4.78
C LEU A 139 -9.98 -6.83 3.34
N LYS A 140 -10.61 -5.76 2.83
CA LYS A 140 -11.13 -5.71 1.45
C LYS A 140 -9.98 -5.81 0.42
N CYS A 141 -8.86 -5.15 0.68
CA CYS A 141 -7.65 -5.25 -0.15
C CYS A 141 -7.05 -6.65 -0.05
N LEU A 142 -6.90 -7.19 1.16
CA LEU A 142 -6.36 -8.55 1.37
C LEU A 142 -7.20 -9.63 0.66
N LYS A 143 -8.54 -9.54 0.74
CA LYS A 143 -9.47 -10.41 0.02
C LYS A 143 -9.27 -10.35 -1.50
N TYR A 144 -9.13 -9.14 -2.03
CA TYR A 144 -8.90 -8.94 -3.46
C TYR A 144 -7.55 -9.50 -3.92
N LEU A 145 -6.46 -9.18 -3.20
CA LEU A 145 -5.12 -9.68 -3.48
C LEU A 145 -5.07 -11.21 -3.50
N ARG A 146 -5.78 -11.86 -2.56
CA ARG A 146 -5.86 -13.32 -2.55
C ARG A 146 -6.55 -13.88 -3.79
N ARG A 147 -7.66 -13.28 -4.24
CA ARG A 147 -8.35 -13.67 -5.48
C ARG A 147 -7.47 -13.46 -6.72
N ALA A 148 -6.66 -12.41 -6.72
CA ALA A 148 -5.68 -12.12 -7.76
C ALA A 148 -4.42 -13.01 -7.73
N ARG A 149 -4.40 -14.03 -6.86
CA ARG A 149 -3.26 -14.94 -6.64
C ARG A 149 -1.97 -14.19 -6.30
N CYS A 150 -2.07 -13.07 -5.56
CA CYS A 150 -0.88 -12.42 -5.02
C CYS A 150 -0.18 -13.38 -4.05
N PRO A 151 1.17 -13.43 -4.09
CA PRO A 151 1.91 -14.15 -3.07
C PRO A 151 1.66 -13.52 -1.70
N TRP A 152 1.82 -14.33 -0.66
CA TRP A 152 1.77 -13.91 0.73
C TRP A 152 2.64 -14.85 1.56
N ASN A 153 3.06 -14.39 2.73
CA ASN A 153 3.94 -15.14 3.63
C ASN A 153 3.53 -14.88 5.08
N GLN A 154 4.32 -15.40 6.01
CA GLN A 154 4.12 -15.30 7.46
C GLN A 154 3.93 -13.86 7.93
N ALA A 155 4.57 -12.88 7.25
CA ALA A 155 4.42 -11.46 7.55
C ALA A 155 2.97 -10.96 7.43
N THR A 156 2.14 -11.61 6.61
CA THR A 156 0.71 -11.27 6.53
C THR A 156 -0.02 -11.55 7.84
N CYS A 157 0.28 -12.69 8.50
CA CYS A 157 -0.33 -13.01 9.79
C CYS A 157 0.30 -12.19 10.92
N SER A 158 1.64 -12.09 10.96
CA SER A 158 2.32 -11.38 12.04
C SER A 158 2.06 -9.87 12.03
N ASN A 159 1.85 -9.25 10.86
CA ASN A 159 1.48 -7.84 10.77
C ASN A 159 0.02 -7.58 11.16
N ALA A 160 -0.90 -8.48 10.78
CA ALA A 160 -2.29 -8.40 11.25
C ALA A 160 -2.35 -8.50 12.78
N ALA A 161 -1.60 -9.44 13.36
CA ALA A 161 -1.51 -9.63 14.79
C ALA A 161 -0.84 -8.43 15.51
N LEU A 162 0.20 -7.86 14.91
CA LEU A 162 0.92 -6.69 15.43
C LEU A 162 0.01 -5.49 15.65
N ASN A 163 -0.96 -5.24 14.76
CA ASN A 163 -1.87 -4.09 14.87
C ASN A 163 -3.30 -4.47 15.26
N GLY A 164 -3.52 -5.68 15.79
CA GLY A 164 -4.82 -6.09 16.34
C GLY A 164 -5.91 -6.30 15.29
N HIS A 165 -5.54 -6.52 14.03
CA HIS A 165 -6.49 -6.76 12.94
C HIS A 165 -6.89 -8.23 12.88
N LEU A 166 -7.67 -8.67 13.86
CA LEU A 166 -8.11 -10.05 14.02
C LEU A 166 -8.85 -10.57 12.77
N ASP A 167 -9.65 -9.74 12.12
CA ASP A 167 -10.38 -10.08 10.89
C ASP A 167 -9.45 -10.44 9.72
N CYS A 168 -8.37 -9.68 9.54
CA CYS A 168 -7.29 -9.97 8.60
C CYS A 168 -6.56 -11.26 8.96
N LEU A 169 -6.24 -11.48 10.25
CA LEU A 169 -5.57 -12.69 10.72
C LEU A 169 -6.44 -13.94 10.50
N MET A 170 -7.72 -13.87 10.86
CA MET A 170 -8.71 -14.93 10.63
C MET A 170 -8.83 -15.27 9.15
N TYR A 171 -8.94 -14.24 8.30
CA TYR A 171 -9.04 -14.42 6.86
C TYR A 171 -7.77 -15.06 6.27
N ALA A 172 -6.59 -14.54 6.63
CA ALA A 172 -5.32 -15.08 6.19
C ALA A 172 -5.20 -16.56 6.58
N ARG A 173 -5.56 -16.90 7.82
CA ARG A 173 -5.48 -18.28 8.30
C ARG A 173 -6.48 -19.21 7.63
N LYS A 174 -7.73 -18.79 7.46
CA LYS A 174 -8.79 -19.55 6.76
C LYS A 174 -8.35 -19.97 5.35
N HIS A 175 -7.57 -19.12 4.69
CA HIS A 175 -7.05 -19.36 3.34
C HIS A 175 -5.64 -19.96 3.31
N ARG A 176 -5.18 -20.52 4.44
CA ARG A 176 -3.92 -21.26 4.60
C ARG A 176 -2.65 -20.41 4.42
N CYS A 177 -2.71 -19.11 4.75
CA CYS A 177 -1.48 -18.34 4.94
C CYS A 177 -0.65 -18.99 6.06
N ARG A 178 0.67 -19.05 5.87
CA ARG A 178 1.59 -19.52 6.91
C ARG A 178 1.67 -18.48 8.02
N TRP A 179 2.00 -18.95 9.22
CA TRP A 179 2.35 -18.13 10.38
C TRP A 179 3.53 -18.76 11.12
N ASN A 180 4.08 -18.04 12.09
CA ASN A 180 5.21 -18.43 12.92
C ASN A 180 5.08 -17.77 14.31
N HIS A 181 6.05 -17.99 15.20
CA HIS A 181 6.08 -17.43 16.56
C HIS A 181 5.87 -15.91 16.59
N ALA A 182 6.36 -15.20 15.57
CA ALA A 182 6.17 -13.75 15.41
C ALA A 182 4.70 -13.32 15.38
N THR A 183 3.76 -14.20 15.03
CA THR A 183 2.32 -13.89 15.10
C THR A 183 1.85 -13.76 16.55
N CYS A 184 2.32 -14.63 17.44
CA CYS A 184 1.99 -14.57 18.86
C CYS A 184 2.77 -13.46 19.57
N SER A 185 4.08 -13.35 19.32
CA SER A 185 4.90 -12.33 19.99
C SER A 185 4.51 -10.91 19.58
N ASN A 186 4.17 -10.65 18.31
CA ASN A 186 3.66 -9.34 17.89
C ASN A 186 2.30 -8.99 18.49
N ALA A 187 1.37 -9.96 18.60
CA ALA A 187 0.10 -9.73 19.29
C ALA A 187 0.32 -9.39 20.77
N ALA A 188 1.23 -10.12 21.43
CA ALA A 188 1.61 -9.87 22.82
C ALA A 188 2.32 -8.51 23.00
N LEU A 189 3.19 -8.14 22.06
CA LEU A 189 3.98 -6.89 22.06
C LEU A 189 3.10 -5.64 22.12
N ASN A 190 1.98 -5.64 21.39
CA ASN A 190 1.06 -4.50 21.33
C ASN A 190 -0.27 -4.74 22.10
N GLY A 191 -0.32 -5.79 22.92
CA GLY A 191 -1.44 -6.02 23.83
C GLY A 191 -2.73 -6.51 23.16
N HIS A 192 -2.66 -7.05 21.94
CA HIS A 192 -3.79 -7.59 21.19
C HIS A 192 -4.14 -9.00 21.63
N LEU A 193 -4.77 -9.12 22.81
CA LEU A 193 -5.11 -10.39 23.44
C LEU A 193 -6.01 -11.25 22.54
N ASP A 194 -6.95 -10.66 21.82
CA ASP A 194 -7.87 -11.35 20.91
C ASP A 194 -7.12 -12.06 19.77
N CYS A 195 -6.14 -11.38 19.15
CA CYS A 195 -5.23 -11.96 18.17
C CYS A 195 -4.40 -13.09 18.76
N LEU A 196 -3.85 -12.91 19.97
CA LEU A 196 -3.04 -13.92 20.66
C LEU A 196 -3.86 -15.17 20.97
N MET A 197 -5.06 -15.00 21.55
CA MET A 197 -5.99 -16.09 21.85
C MET A 197 -6.38 -16.84 20.58
N TYR A 198 -6.72 -16.13 19.51
CA TYR A 198 -7.05 -16.75 18.24
C TYR A 198 -5.88 -17.54 17.65
N ALA A 199 -4.67 -16.97 17.64
CA ALA A 199 -3.47 -17.63 17.14
C ALA A 199 -3.20 -18.92 17.93
N ARG A 200 -3.28 -18.88 19.26
CA ARG A 200 -3.05 -20.04 20.13
C ARG A 200 -4.11 -21.11 20.03
N LYS A 201 -5.40 -20.74 20.01
CA LYS A 201 -6.52 -21.67 19.80
C LYS A 201 -6.40 -22.46 18.49
N ASN A 202 -5.71 -21.90 17.50
CA ASN A 202 -5.50 -22.53 16.20
C ASN A 202 -4.08 -23.11 16.03
N HIS A 203 -3.35 -23.33 17.13
CA HIS A 203 -2.03 -23.97 17.15
C HIS A 203 -0.91 -23.19 16.44
N CYS A 204 -1.00 -21.85 16.39
CA CYS A 204 0.16 -21.03 16.01
C CYS A 204 1.28 -21.21 17.05
N PRO A 205 2.52 -21.50 16.65
CA PRO A 205 3.63 -21.61 17.61
C PRO A 205 3.83 -20.28 18.34
N TRP A 206 4.40 -20.37 19.54
CA TRP A 206 4.87 -19.26 20.36
C TRP A 206 6.15 -19.69 21.07
N ASP A 207 6.90 -18.73 21.58
CA ASP A 207 8.19 -18.91 22.24
C ASP A 207 8.35 -17.88 23.37
N MET A 208 9.55 -17.82 23.94
CA MET A 208 9.89 -16.91 25.05
C MET A 208 9.65 -15.44 24.69
N ASP A 209 9.77 -15.07 23.40
CA ASP A 209 9.51 -13.71 22.95
C ASP A 209 8.06 -13.30 23.20
N THR A 210 7.11 -14.24 23.13
CA THR A 210 5.69 -13.93 23.41
C THR A 210 5.49 -13.48 24.86
N TRP A 211 6.16 -14.14 25.80
CA TRP A 211 6.16 -13.73 27.21
C TRP A 211 6.87 -12.39 27.40
N SER A 212 8.11 -12.29 26.90
CA SER A 212 8.95 -11.10 27.04
C SER A 212 8.29 -9.86 26.45
N SER A 213 7.67 -9.98 25.27
CA SER A 213 6.96 -8.88 24.61
C SER A 213 5.77 -8.36 25.43
N ALA A 214 4.94 -9.25 26.00
CA ALA A 214 3.85 -8.84 26.88
C ALA A 214 4.34 -8.20 28.18
N ALA A 215 5.38 -8.77 28.80
CA ALA A 215 5.95 -8.28 30.05
C ALA A 215 6.60 -6.91 29.88
N SER A 216 7.49 -6.74 28.90
CA SER A 216 8.25 -5.50 28.68
C SER A 216 7.36 -4.31 28.31
N ASN A 217 6.20 -4.55 27.70
CA ASN A 217 5.25 -3.50 27.32
C ASN A 217 4.08 -3.36 28.32
N GLY A 218 4.11 -4.10 29.43
CA GLY A 218 3.10 -3.98 30.50
C GLY A 218 1.70 -4.50 30.12
N HIS A 219 1.58 -5.33 29.09
CA HIS A 219 0.30 -5.87 28.62
C HIS A 219 -0.17 -7.04 29.50
N GLN A 220 -0.70 -6.70 30.68
CA GLN A 220 -1.09 -7.65 31.74
C GLN A 220 -2.05 -8.74 31.25
N ALA A 221 -3.00 -8.41 30.38
CA ALA A 221 -3.97 -9.37 29.87
C ALA A 221 -3.31 -10.44 28.98
N CYS A 222 -2.38 -10.04 28.10
CA CYS A 222 -1.57 -10.97 27.31
C CYS A 222 -0.63 -11.81 28.20
N LEU A 223 -0.05 -11.20 29.23
CA LEU A 223 0.85 -11.87 30.17
C LEU A 223 0.13 -12.93 31.01
N ALA A 224 -1.05 -12.59 31.56
CA ALA A 224 -1.91 -13.51 32.29
C ALA A 224 -2.28 -14.71 31.40
N TYR A 225 -2.75 -14.43 30.18
CA TYR A 225 -3.07 -15.47 29.22
C TYR A 225 -1.87 -16.36 28.86
N ALA A 226 -0.69 -15.77 28.64
CA ALA A 226 0.54 -16.50 28.39
C ALA A 226 0.94 -17.39 29.58
N SER A 227 0.72 -16.93 30.81
CA SER A 227 1.00 -17.70 32.04
C SER A 227 0.06 -18.86 32.23
N GLU A 228 -1.24 -18.63 32.05
CA GLU A 228 -2.29 -19.66 32.18
C GLU A 228 -2.11 -20.79 31.16
N ASN A 229 -1.53 -20.47 30.00
CA ASN A 229 -1.38 -21.41 28.89
C ASN A 229 0.06 -21.95 28.75
N TRP A 230 0.93 -21.74 29.74
CA TRP A 230 2.30 -22.30 29.80
C TRP A 230 3.23 -21.83 28.67
N CYS A 231 3.16 -20.55 28.29
CA CYS A 231 4.13 -19.94 27.40
C CYS A 231 5.54 -20.04 28.01
N PRO A 232 6.57 -20.45 27.23
CA PRO A 232 7.95 -20.46 27.71
C PRO A 232 8.36 -19.09 28.26
N ARG A 233 9.11 -19.08 29.38
CA ARG A 233 9.65 -17.87 29.99
C ARG A 233 11.15 -17.79 29.71
N PRO A 234 11.72 -16.58 29.51
CA PRO A 234 13.17 -16.42 29.46
C PRO A 234 13.81 -16.95 30.74
N SER A 235 14.91 -17.70 30.62
CA SER A 235 15.69 -18.16 31.77
C SER A 235 16.22 -16.96 32.54
N SER A 236 16.14 -17.00 33.87
CA SER A 236 16.70 -15.98 34.76
C SER A 236 18.23 -15.96 34.78
N ASP A 237 18.86 -16.99 34.22
CA ASP A 237 20.29 -17.19 34.28
C ASP A 237 20.95 -16.65 33.00
N PRO A 238 21.99 -15.79 33.11
CA PRO A 238 22.79 -15.38 31.95
C PRO A 238 23.48 -16.61 31.34
N PRO A 239 23.78 -16.60 30.02
CA PRO A 239 24.54 -17.68 29.41
C PRO A 239 25.90 -17.84 30.11
N PRO A 240 26.40 -19.07 30.26
CA PRO A 240 27.66 -19.38 30.95
C PRO A 240 28.88 -18.73 30.28
#